data_AF-X1ARA9-F1
#
_entry.id   AF-X1ARA9-F1
#
_cell.length_a   1.000
_cell.length_b   1.000
_cell.length_c   1.000
_cell.angle_alpha   90.00
_cell.angle_beta   90.00
_cell.angle_gamma   90.00
#
_symmetry.space_group_name_H-M   'P 1'
#
loop_
_entity.id
_entity.type
_entity.pdbx_description
1 polymer ?
#
loop_
_entity_poly.entity_id
_entity_poly.type
_entity_poly.pdbx_seq_one_letter_code
_entity_poly.pdbx_strand_id
1 'polypeptide(L)'
;MTEKERSLIFTGEEKIRIDLYLTQKEIYPSRSQIRNLITQGKIKINNNPVKPSCILKNGDVIDLALPENKELEIKAEAIPLDIIYEDEYLVVVNKPADMIVHPAGKIRSGTLVNALLYHCQDSLSGIGGVIRPGIVHRLDKNTSGL
;
A
#
# COMPACT_ATOMS: atom_id res chain seq x y z
N MET A 1 -10.95 14.61 3.86
CA MET A 1 -10.45 13.26 4.17
C MET A 1 -11.36 12.75 5.25
N THR A 2 -12.14 11.71 4.97
CA THR A 2 -13.02 11.12 5.99
C THR A 2 -12.13 10.25 6.87
N GLU A 3 -12.08 10.54 8.16
CA GLU A 3 -11.35 9.71 9.13
C GLU A 3 -12.34 8.71 9.71
N LYS A 4 -11.98 7.43 9.71
CA LYS A 4 -12.79 6.42 10.38
C LYS A 4 -12.33 6.34 11.82
N GLU A 5 -13.16 6.82 12.73
CA GLU A 5 -12.94 6.69 14.16
C GLU A 5 -13.36 5.31 14.63
N ARG A 6 -12.43 4.60 15.28
CA ARG A 6 -12.66 3.30 15.89
C ARG A 6 -11.94 3.26 17.23
N SER A 7 -12.62 2.75 18.26
CA SER A 7 -11.98 2.45 19.54
C SER A 7 -11.89 0.94 19.75
N LEU A 8 -10.79 0.48 20.31
CA LEU A 8 -10.52 -0.91 20.68
C LEU A 8 -10.15 -0.97 22.15
N ILE A 9 -10.63 -1.96 22.88
CA ILE A 9 -10.18 -2.20 24.25
C ILE A 9 -9.15 -3.32 24.20
N PHE A 10 -7.96 -3.09 24.74
CA PHE A 10 -6.96 -4.14 24.90
C PHE A 10 -7.35 -5.05 26.07
N THR A 11 -7.64 -6.31 25.77
CA THR A 11 -7.92 -7.35 26.76
C THR A 11 -6.84 -8.42 26.67
N GLY A 12 -5.86 -8.35 27.56
CA GLY A 12 -4.72 -9.25 27.55
C GLY A 12 -3.77 -9.00 28.71
N GLU A 13 -3.04 -10.03 29.11
CA GLU A 13 -2.01 -9.95 30.15
C GLU A 13 -0.59 -9.86 29.55
N GLU A 14 -0.45 -10.04 28.23
CA GLU A 14 0.85 -9.94 27.58
C GLU A 14 1.41 -8.52 27.58
N LYS A 15 2.73 -8.41 27.79
CA LYS A 15 3.47 -7.15 27.62
C LYS A 15 3.76 -6.93 26.14
N ILE A 16 2.78 -6.41 25.42
CA ILE A 16 2.89 -6.11 23.99
C ILE A 16 2.95 -4.60 23.74
N ARG A 17 3.75 -4.21 22.75
CA ARG A 17 3.80 -2.82 22.27
C ARG A 17 2.62 -2.52 21.36
N ILE A 18 2.06 -1.31 21.45
CA ILE A 18 0.94 -0.88 20.61
C ILE A 18 1.22 -1.03 19.11
N ASP A 19 2.45 -0.72 18.64
CA ASP A 19 2.79 -0.85 17.22
C ASP A 19 2.75 -2.30 16.73
N LEU A 20 3.17 -3.24 17.57
CA LEU A 20 3.11 -4.67 17.30
C LEU A 20 1.68 -5.20 17.38
N TYR A 21 0.95 -4.84 18.42
CA TYR A 21 -0.44 -5.26 18.62
C TYR A 21 -1.33 -4.86 17.44
N LEU A 22 -1.25 -3.60 16.99
CA LEU A 22 -2.05 -3.11 15.87
C LEU A 22 -1.65 -3.75 14.53
N THR A 23 -0.37 -4.10 14.37
CA THR A 23 0.09 -4.85 13.18
C THR A 23 -0.47 -6.27 13.20
N GLN A 24 -0.46 -6.94 14.35
CA GLN A 24 -0.98 -8.31 14.50
C GLN A 24 -2.50 -8.41 14.35
N LYS A 25 -3.24 -7.36 14.73
CA LYS A 25 -4.69 -7.28 14.53
C LYS A 25 -5.09 -6.94 13.09
N GLU A 26 -4.11 -6.81 12.18
CA GLU A 26 -4.30 -6.46 10.76
C GLU A 26 -5.16 -5.20 10.56
N ILE A 27 -5.11 -4.28 11.52
CA ILE A 27 -5.90 -3.04 11.48
C ILE A 27 -5.39 -2.09 10.38
N TYR A 28 -4.10 -2.19 10.03
CA TYR A 28 -3.47 -1.42 8.96
C TYR A 28 -2.33 -2.24 8.32
N PRO A 29 -2.08 -2.09 7.00
CA PRO A 29 -1.19 -3.00 6.27
C PRO A 29 0.30 -2.92 6.64
N SER A 30 0.76 -1.84 7.26
CA SER A 30 2.20 -1.68 7.54
C SER A 30 2.52 -1.14 8.93
N ARG A 31 3.52 -1.76 9.56
CA ARG A 31 4.08 -1.32 10.84
C ARG A 31 4.66 0.09 10.76
N SER A 32 5.26 0.48 9.62
CA SER A 32 5.80 1.84 9.46
C SER A 32 4.68 2.89 9.42
N GLN A 33 3.57 2.58 8.77
CA GLN A 33 2.39 3.44 8.72
C GLN A 33 1.76 3.58 10.11
N ILE A 34 1.61 2.48 10.85
CA ILE A 34 1.11 2.52 12.25
C ILE A 34 1.98 3.43 13.11
N ARG A 35 3.31 3.29 13.04
CA ARG A 35 4.24 4.15 13.79
C ARG A 35 4.10 5.63 13.43
N ASN A 36 3.91 5.93 12.15
CA ASN A 36 3.69 7.29 11.67
C ASN A 36 2.37 7.86 12.20
N LEU A 37 1.28 7.09 12.16
CA LEU A 37 -0.03 7.50 12.67
C LEU A 37 0.00 7.75 14.19
N ILE A 38 0.71 6.91 14.95
CA ILE A 38 0.96 7.14 16.38
C ILE A 38 1.70 8.47 16.60
N THR A 39 2.76 8.71 15.81
CA THR A 39 3.58 9.94 15.92
C THR A 39 2.80 11.20 15.54
N GLN A 40 1.84 11.07 14.62
CA GLN A 40 0.92 12.14 14.21
C GLN A 40 -0.24 12.36 15.20
N GLY A 41 -0.32 11.58 16.28
CA GLY A 41 -1.41 11.66 17.26
C GLY A 41 -2.76 11.13 16.75
N LYS A 42 -2.75 10.39 15.63
CA LYS A 42 -3.93 9.72 15.06
C LYS A 42 -4.27 8.42 15.77
N ILE A 43 -3.34 7.88 16.56
CA ILE A 43 -3.54 6.72 17.41
C ILE A 43 -3.20 7.12 18.84
N LYS A 44 -4.15 6.92 19.76
CA LYS A 44 -4.05 7.33 21.17
C LYS A 44 -4.41 6.18 22.09
N ILE A 45 -3.94 6.24 23.34
CA ILE A 45 -4.39 5.34 24.41
C ILE A 45 -5.09 6.19 25.47
N ASN A 46 -6.32 5.84 25.83
CA ASN A 46 -7.15 6.55 26.81
C ASN A 46 -7.18 8.06 26.49
N ASN A 47 -7.44 8.43 25.23
CA ASN A 47 -7.38 9.80 24.70
C ASN A 47 -6.02 10.53 24.77
N ASN A 48 -4.94 9.87 25.18
CA ASN A 48 -3.60 10.47 25.29
C ASN A 48 -2.67 10.05 24.12
N PRO A 49 -1.88 10.97 23.54
CA PRO A 49 -0.83 10.62 22.60
C PRO A 49 0.23 9.71 23.24
N VAL A 50 0.71 8.73 22.49
CA VAL A 50 1.70 7.76 22.98
C VAL A 50 2.87 7.60 22.01
N LYS A 51 3.97 7.03 22.50
CA LYS A 51 5.07 6.59 21.63
C LYS A 51 4.72 5.24 21.00
N PRO A 52 5.22 4.90 19.80
CA PRO A 52 4.96 3.60 19.20
C PRO A 52 5.45 2.40 20.02
N SER A 53 6.43 2.63 20.90
CA SER A 53 6.95 1.63 21.83
C SER A 53 6.17 1.51 23.15
N CYS A 54 5.03 2.20 23.29
CA CYS A 54 4.19 2.11 24.48
C CYS A 54 3.69 0.67 24.67
N ILE A 55 3.84 0.13 25.88
CA ILE A 55 3.35 -1.21 26.24
C ILE A 55 1.90 -1.05 26.70
N LEU A 56 1.01 -1.86 26.13
CA LEU A 56 -0.41 -1.88 26.47
C LEU A 56 -0.62 -2.51 27.85
N LYS A 57 -1.62 -1.99 28.57
CA LYS A 57 -2.12 -2.54 29.83
C LYS A 57 -3.53 -3.02 29.63
N ASN A 58 -3.88 -4.10 30.31
CA ASN A 58 -5.24 -4.63 30.28
C ASN A 58 -6.26 -3.51 30.61
N GLY A 59 -7.28 -3.38 29.78
CA GLY A 59 -8.29 -2.32 29.87
C GLY A 59 -7.94 -1.01 29.16
N ASP A 60 -6.76 -0.86 28.57
CA ASP A 60 -6.41 0.31 27.77
C ASP A 60 -7.36 0.46 26.56
N VAL A 61 -7.93 1.65 26.40
CA VAL A 61 -8.73 2.02 25.23
C VAL A 61 -7.82 2.62 24.18
N ILE A 62 -7.76 2.02 23.00
CA ILE A 62 -6.96 2.45 21.87
C ILE A 62 -7.89 3.17 20.88
N ASP A 63 -7.71 4.47 20.74
CA ASP A 63 -8.47 5.31 19.82
C ASP A 63 -7.72 5.44 18.50
N LEU A 64 -8.39 5.07 17.41
CA LEU A 64 -7.84 5.02 16.07
C LEU A 64 -8.60 6.00 15.18
N ALA A 65 -7.96 7.10 14.81
CA ALA A 65 -8.40 8.02 13.77
C ALA A 65 -7.68 7.67 12.46
N LEU A 66 -8.06 6.55 11.85
CA LEU A 66 -7.37 6.05 10.66
C LEU A 66 -7.84 6.84 9.43
N PRO A 67 -6.91 7.31 8.60
CA PRO A 67 -7.30 7.85 7.30
C PRO A 67 -7.92 6.73 6.47
N GLU A 68 -9.01 7.03 5.75
CA GLU A 68 -9.49 6.12 4.71
C GLU A 68 -8.34 5.82 3.75
N ASN A 69 -8.05 4.53 3.58
CA ASN A 69 -7.13 4.07 2.57
C ASN A 69 -7.83 4.31 1.23
N LYS A 70 -7.61 5.48 0.63
CA LYS A 70 -8.04 5.72 -0.74
C LYS A 70 -7.33 4.70 -1.59
N GLU A 71 -8.08 3.74 -2.13
CA GLU A 71 -7.58 2.93 -3.22
C GLU A 71 -7.03 3.89 -4.27
N LEU A 72 -5.75 3.73 -4.58
CA LEU A 72 -5.14 4.45 -5.68
C LEU A 72 -5.72 3.83 -6.93
N GLU A 73 -6.78 4.44 -7.45
CA GLU A 73 -7.33 4.09 -8.75
C GLU A 73 -6.28 4.46 -9.81
N ILE A 74 -5.57 3.44 -10.29
CA ILE A 74 -4.62 3.59 -11.40
C ILE A 74 -5.42 3.33 -12.68
N LYS A 75 -5.46 4.33 -13.56
CA LYS A 75 -6.21 4.22 -14.81
C LYS A 75 -5.38 3.56 -15.90
N ALA A 76 -6.02 2.72 -16.70
CA ALA A 76 -5.45 2.18 -17.92
C ALA A 76 -5.18 3.31 -18.93
N GLU A 77 -4.03 3.28 -19.60
CA GLU A 77 -3.65 4.24 -20.63
C GLU A 77 -3.12 3.53 -21.87
N ALA A 78 -3.58 3.95 -23.05
CA ALA A 78 -3.15 3.42 -24.35
C ALA A 78 -1.74 3.89 -24.72
N ILE A 79 -0.73 3.41 -23.99
CA ILE A 79 0.68 3.70 -24.20
C ILE A 79 1.30 2.49 -24.91
N PRO A 80 1.94 2.66 -26.09
CA PRO A 80 2.61 1.56 -26.79
C PRO A 80 3.70 0.90 -25.93
N LEU A 81 3.73 -0.43 -25.95
CA LEU A 81 4.75 -1.24 -25.27
C LEU A 81 5.60 -1.99 -26.30
N ASP A 82 6.91 -2.02 -26.07
CA ASP A 82 7.84 -2.88 -26.81
C ASP A 82 7.89 -4.25 -26.12
N ILE A 83 7.02 -5.16 -26.57
CA ILE A 83 6.85 -6.50 -25.97
C ILE A 83 7.79 -7.47 -26.68
N ILE A 84 8.74 -8.02 -25.92
CA ILE A 84 9.71 -9.00 -26.41
C ILE A 84 9.14 -10.42 -26.34
N TYR A 85 8.27 -10.67 -25.36
CA TYR A 85 7.61 -11.95 -25.15
C TYR A 85 6.30 -11.76 -24.40
N GLU A 86 5.26 -12.50 -24.76
CA GLU A 86 3.97 -12.52 -24.07
C GLU A 86 3.31 -13.88 -24.22
N ASP A 87 2.83 -14.43 -23.10
CA ASP A 87 1.96 -15.60 -23.03
C ASP A 87 0.89 -15.43 -21.93
N GLU A 88 0.14 -16.50 -21.64
CA GLU A 88 -0.91 -16.49 -20.62
C GLU A 88 -0.40 -16.31 -19.19
N TYR A 89 0.91 -16.46 -18.95
CA TYR A 89 1.52 -16.41 -17.61
C TYR A 89 2.32 -15.14 -17.38
N LEU A 90 3.00 -14.58 -18.39
CA LEU A 90 3.86 -13.42 -18.24
C LEU A 90 4.00 -12.57 -19.51
N VAL A 91 4.38 -11.31 -19.29
CA VAL A 91 4.76 -10.35 -20.34
C VAL A 91 6.17 -9.83 -20.04
N VAL A 92 7.06 -9.88 -21.03
CA VAL A 92 8.39 -9.29 -21.00
C VAL A 92 8.38 -8.05 -21.87
N VAL A 93 8.59 -6.89 -21.24
CA VAL A 93 8.59 -5.58 -21.92
C VAL A 93 10.00 -5.04 -21.93
N ASN A 94 10.49 -4.65 -23.10
CA ASN A 94 11.68 -3.81 -23.19
C ASN A 94 11.30 -2.36 -22.87
N LYS A 95 11.42 -1.98 -21.59
CA LYS A 95 11.02 -0.67 -21.11
C LYS A 95 11.96 0.41 -21.68
N PRO A 96 11.44 1.49 -22.29
CA PRO A 96 12.28 2.61 -22.70
C PRO A 96 12.83 3.37 -21.48
N ALA A 97 13.93 4.09 -21.67
CA ALA A 97 14.38 5.10 -20.70
C ALA A 97 13.34 6.24 -20.62
N ASP A 98 13.38 7.00 -19.53
CA ASP A 98 12.42 8.05 -19.15
C ASP A 98 11.02 7.56 -18.72
N MET A 99 10.69 6.28 -18.94
CA MET A 99 9.44 5.68 -18.45
C MET A 99 9.56 5.20 -17.00
N ILE A 100 8.64 5.64 -16.14
CA ILE A 100 8.52 5.15 -14.76
C ILE A 100 7.73 3.84 -14.73
N VAL A 101 8.17 2.89 -13.91
CA VAL A 101 7.50 1.59 -13.78
C VAL A 101 6.15 1.70 -13.08
N HIS A 102 6.13 2.20 -11.84
CA HIS A 102 4.93 2.26 -11.01
C HIS A 102 4.63 3.70 -10.58
N PRO A 103 3.35 4.14 -10.53
CA PRO A 103 2.98 5.43 -9.98
C PRO A 103 3.64 5.69 -8.63
N ALA A 104 4.27 6.85 -8.47
CA ALA A 104 5.05 7.21 -7.30
C ALA A 104 5.00 8.72 -7.05
N GLY A 105 4.85 9.12 -5.78
CA GLY A 105 4.77 10.53 -5.39
C GLY A 105 3.63 11.26 -6.10
N LYS A 106 3.99 12.30 -6.87
CA LYS A 106 3.04 13.10 -7.67
C LYS A 106 2.71 12.50 -9.04
N ILE A 107 3.46 11.49 -9.49
CA ILE A 107 3.26 10.87 -10.81
C ILE A 107 2.22 9.76 -10.68
N ARG A 108 1.10 9.91 -11.38
CA ARG A 108 -0.08 9.04 -11.28
C ARG A 108 -0.47 8.37 -12.60
N SER A 109 0.10 8.82 -13.71
CA SER A 109 -0.22 8.45 -15.09
C SER A 109 1.07 8.30 -15.90
N GLY A 110 0.98 7.77 -17.13
CA GLY A 110 2.13 7.67 -18.03
C GLY A 110 3.18 6.64 -17.61
N THR A 111 2.83 5.69 -16.74
CA THR A 111 3.76 4.67 -16.22
C THR A 111 3.56 3.33 -16.91
N LEU A 112 4.52 2.41 -16.74
CA LEU A 112 4.42 1.05 -17.27
C LEU A 112 3.19 0.31 -16.74
N VAL A 113 2.81 0.54 -15.47
CA VAL A 113 1.56 0.00 -14.91
C VAL A 113 0.34 0.51 -15.67
N ASN A 114 0.28 1.80 -16.03
CA ASN A 114 -0.86 2.35 -16.77
C ASN A 114 -1.00 1.68 -18.15
N ALA A 115 0.13 1.48 -18.82
CA ALA A 115 0.22 0.81 -20.11
C ALA A 115 -0.20 -0.67 -20.03
N LEU A 116 0.32 -1.40 -19.03
CA LEU A 116 0.00 -2.83 -18.84
C LEU A 116 -1.47 -3.04 -18.47
N LEU A 117 -2.07 -2.14 -17.68
CA LEU A 117 -3.51 -2.18 -17.39
C LEU A 117 -4.36 -2.05 -18.66
N TYR A 118 -3.91 -1.24 -19.64
CA TYR A 118 -4.60 -1.10 -20.92
C TYR A 118 -4.36 -2.28 -21.86
N HIS A 119 -3.13 -2.77 -21.92
CA HIS A 119 -2.72 -3.87 -22.80
C HIS A 119 -3.34 -5.20 -22.38
N CYS A 120 -3.22 -5.54 -21.09
CA CYS A 120 -3.65 -6.84 -20.59
C CYS A 120 -5.15 -6.88 -20.23
N GLN A 121 -5.80 -5.75 -19.95
CA GLN A 121 -7.24 -5.68 -19.63
C GLN A 121 -7.67 -6.77 -18.63
N ASP A 122 -8.52 -7.70 -19.06
CA ASP A 122 -9.09 -8.78 -18.25
C ASP A 122 -8.14 -9.99 -18.07
N SER A 123 -6.99 -10.04 -18.74
CA SER A 123 -6.02 -11.13 -18.57
C SER A 123 -5.18 -11.02 -17.30
N LEU A 124 -5.22 -9.87 -16.61
CA LEU A 124 -4.50 -9.67 -15.35
C LEU A 124 -5.20 -10.34 -14.17
N SER A 125 -4.53 -11.29 -13.55
CA SER A 125 -4.93 -11.84 -12.25
C SER A 125 -4.87 -10.75 -11.17
N GLY A 126 -5.99 -10.46 -10.53
CA GLY A 126 -6.06 -9.57 -9.38
C GLY A 126 -5.76 -10.25 -8.05
N ILE A 127 -5.40 -9.46 -7.03
CA ILE A 127 -5.34 -9.91 -5.63
C ILE A 127 -6.53 -9.28 -4.90
N GLY A 128 -7.44 -10.09 -4.36
CA GLY A 128 -8.60 -9.59 -3.60
C GLY A 128 -9.59 -8.77 -4.43
N GLY A 129 -9.72 -9.05 -5.73
CA GLY A 129 -10.62 -8.32 -6.65
C GLY A 129 -10.01 -7.05 -7.26
N VAL A 130 -8.79 -6.68 -6.89
CA VAL A 130 -8.07 -5.53 -7.48
C VAL A 130 -7.18 -6.02 -8.62
N ILE A 131 -7.48 -5.58 -9.84
CA ILE A 131 -6.64 -5.81 -11.03
C ILE A 131 -5.30 -5.12 -10.81
N ARG A 132 -4.21 -5.90 -10.80
CA ARG A 132 -2.87 -5.36 -10.64
C ARG A 132 -1.93 -6.09 -11.60
N PRO A 133 -1.20 -5.37 -12.47
CA PRO A 133 -0.11 -5.98 -13.22
C PRO A 133 0.94 -6.47 -12.21
N GLY A 134 1.15 -7.78 -12.16
CA GLY A 134 2.01 -8.48 -11.22
C GLY A 134 3.49 -8.23 -11.48
N ILE A 135 3.94 -6.97 -11.42
CA ILE A 135 5.32 -6.57 -11.71
C ILE A 135 6.28 -7.24 -10.73
N VAL A 136 7.12 -8.13 -11.25
CA VAL A 136 8.07 -8.93 -10.47
C VAL A 136 9.34 -8.14 -10.11
N HIS A 137 9.83 -7.30 -11.03
CA HIS A 137 10.96 -6.41 -10.79
C HIS A 137 10.77 -5.05 -11.47
N ARG A 138 11.60 -4.07 -11.10
CA ARG A 138 11.53 -2.72 -11.67
C ARG A 138 12.89 -2.25 -12.15
N LEU A 139 12.87 -1.47 -13.22
CA LEU A 139 13.97 -0.63 -13.66
C LEU A 139 13.73 0.82 -13.20
N ASP A 140 14.80 1.57 -13.03
CA ASP A 140 14.71 3.00 -12.75
C ASP A 140 14.21 3.78 -13.96
N LYS A 141 13.72 5.00 -13.71
CA LYS A 141 13.15 5.87 -14.75
C LYS A 141 14.07 5.98 -15.96
N ASN A 142 15.35 6.25 -15.72
CA ASN A 142 16.34 6.52 -16.77
C ASN A 142 17.05 5.25 -17.27
N THR A 143 16.61 4.06 -16.84
CA THR A 143 17.16 2.78 -17.26
C THR A 143 16.24 2.15 -18.30
N SER A 144 16.80 1.68 -19.40
CA SER A 144 16.08 0.91 -20.42
C SER A 144 16.45 -0.57 -20.37
N GLY A 145 15.58 -1.43 -20.88
CA GLY A 145 15.83 -2.87 -20.98
C GLY A 145 14.67 -3.71 -20.47
N LEU A 146 14.96 -4.98 -20.25
CA LEU A 146 14.01 -5.99 -19.77
C LEU A 146 13.74 -5.83 -18.27
#